data_AF-F8CE42-F1
#
_entry.id   AF-F8CE42-F1
#
_cell.length_a   1.000
_cell.length_b   1.000
_cell.length_c   1.000
_cell.angle_alpha   90.00
_cell.angle_beta   90.00
_cell.angle_gamma   90.00
#
_symmetry.space_group_name_H-M   'P 1'
#
loop_
_entity.id
_entity.type
_entity.pdbx_description
1 polymer ?
#
loop_
_entity_poly.entity_id
_entity_poly.type
_entity_poly.pdbx_seq_one_letter_code
_entity_poly.pdbx_strand_id
1 'polypeptide(L)'
;MGAPAAPRPRSRTARAAPDSPHGDVPRARALADYLARGRELGAVEGPLGARVLNPALRPVLEALHHVLAGGEVSVHILQRGNADLVDELNLRAERATEEASTLDTADDTLSATV
;
A
#
# COMPACT_ATOMS: atom_id res chain seq x y z
N MET A 1 -0.50 13.28 -68.68
CA MET A 1 -0.98 14.26 -67.69
C MET A 1 -1.71 13.49 -66.58
N GLY A 2 -1.30 13.66 -65.32
CA GLY A 2 -2.04 13.09 -64.18
C GLY A 2 -1.17 12.71 -62.97
N ALA A 3 -0.89 13.72 -62.12
CA ALA A 3 -0.58 13.70 -60.69
C ALA A 3 0.58 12.85 -60.10
N PRO A 4 1.50 13.48 -59.33
CA PRO A 4 2.44 12.83 -58.42
C PRO A 4 1.89 12.71 -56.98
N ALA A 5 2.47 11.76 -56.24
CA ALA A 5 2.69 11.71 -54.79
C ALA A 5 2.09 10.49 -54.06
N ALA A 6 2.97 9.73 -53.41
CA ALA A 6 2.74 9.31 -52.03
C ALA A 6 4.08 9.31 -51.26
N PRO A 7 4.11 9.79 -50.02
CA PRO A 7 5.34 10.09 -49.28
C PRO A 7 5.90 8.86 -48.55
N ARG A 8 7.23 8.80 -48.47
CA ARG A 8 7.99 7.84 -47.64
C ARG A 8 7.59 7.97 -46.16
N PRO A 9 7.30 6.88 -45.43
CA PRO A 9 7.17 6.94 -43.99
C PRO A 9 8.54 7.12 -43.34
N ARG A 10 8.66 8.18 -42.54
CA ARG A 10 9.84 8.57 -41.76
C ARG A 10 10.10 7.55 -40.65
N SER A 11 11.36 7.18 -40.50
CA SER A 11 11.92 6.48 -39.35
C SER A 11 11.48 7.16 -38.05
N ARG A 12 10.63 6.49 -37.28
CA ARG A 12 10.40 6.82 -35.87
C ARG A 12 11.08 5.72 -35.07
N THR A 13 12.39 5.82 -34.92
CA THR A 13 13.10 5.11 -33.86
C THR A 13 12.45 5.55 -32.55
N ALA A 14 11.85 4.58 -31.87
CA ALA A 14 11.24 4.76 -30.57
C ALA A 14 12.26 5.40 -29.64
N ARG A 15 11.91 6.58 -29.12
CA ARG A 15 12.56 7.13 -27.93
C ARG A 15 12.23 6.16 -26.81
N ALA A 16 13.20 5.32 -26.43
CA ALA A 16 13.13 4.58 -25.18
C ALA A 16 12.90 5.60 -24.08
N ALA A 17 11.74 5.51 -23.42
CA ALA A 17 11.49 6.24 -22.19
C ALA A 17 12.54 5.78 -21.17
N PRO A 18 13.14 6.70 -20.39
CA PRO A 18 14.08 6.30 -19.37
C PRO A 18 13.35 5.43 -18.36
N ASP A 19 13.95 4.28 -18.05
CA ASP A 19 13.60 3.44 -16.92
C ASP A 19 13.31 4.33 -15.72
N SER A 20 12.04 4.41 -15.35
CA SER A 20 11.68 5.03 -14.08
C SER A 20 12.29 4.14 -13.01
N PRO A 21 13.20 4.65 -12.16
CA PRO A 21 13.67 3.87 -11.06
C PRO A 21 12.45 3.72 -10.16
N HIS A 22 11.86 2.52 -10.12
CA HIS A 22 11.15 2.10 -8.93
C HIS A 22 12.22 1.98 -7.85
N GLY A 23 12.59 3.13 -7.29
CA GLY A 23 13.36 3.20 -6.08
C GLY A 23 12.54 2.44 -5.05
N ASP A 24 12.99 1.25 -4.71
CA ASP A 24 12.63 0.56 -3.48
C ASP A 24 12.96 1.52 -2.34
N VAL A 25 11.98 2.35 -1.98
CA VAL A 25 12.10 3.20 -0.81
C VAL A 25 11.93 2.26 0.39
N PRO A 26 12.85 2.28 1.38
CA PRO A 26 12.78 1.43 2.57
C PRO A 26 11.47 1.56 3.38
N ARG A 27 10.65 2.57 3.07
CA ARG A 27 9.34 2.90 3.63
C ARG A 27 8.32 1.76 3.64
N ALA A 28 8.53 0.72 2.84
CA ALA A 28 7.53 -0.32 2.59
C ALA A 28 7.75 -1.63 3.35
N ARG A 29 8.92 -1.92 3.95
CA ARG A 29 9.19 -3.31 4.38
C ARG A 29 8.39 -3.73 5.61
N ALA A 30 8.45 -3.03 6.75
CA ALA A 30 7.69 -3.45 7.93
C ALA A 30 6.18 -3.37 7.72
N LEU A 31 5.69 -2.35 6.99
CA LEU A 31 4.27 -2.26 6.63
C LEU A 31 3.87 -3.40 5.69
N ALA A 32 4.67 -3.73 4.68
CA ALA A 32 4.40 -4.85 3.79
C ALA A 32 4.43 -6.19 4.55
N ASP A 33 5.36 -6.37 5.48
CA ASP A 33 5.48 -7.58 6.31
C ASP A 33 4.26 -7.71 7.26
N TYR A 34 3.79 -6.61 7.84
CA TYR A 34 2.56 -6.57 8.63
C TYR A 34 1.33 -6.94 7.79
N LEU A 35 1.17 -6.32 6.61
CA LEU A 35 0.05 -6.60 5.72
C LEU A 35 0.11 -8.03 5.14
N ALA A 36 1.30 -8.54 4.84
CA ALA A 36 1.51 -9.92 4.42
C ALA A 36 1.10 -10.89 5.52
N ARG A 37 1.49 -10.62 6.77
CA ARG A 37 1.08 -11.42 7.92
C ARG A 37 -0.43 -11.43 8.12
N GLY A 38 -1.08 -10.27 8.00
CA GLY A 38 -2.55 -10.20 8.05
C GLY A 38 -3.21 -11.07 6.97
N ARG A 39 -2.64 -11.10 5.75
CA ARG A 39 -3.12 -11.97 4.67
C ARG A 39 -2.93 -13.45 4.98
N GLU A 40 -1.78 -13.85 5.53
CA GLU A 40 -1.53 -15.24 5.96
C GLU A 40 -2.54 -15.72 7.01
N LEU A 41 -2.98 -14.82 7.88
CA LEU A 41 -3.99 -15.08 8.92
C LEU A 41 -5.43 -15.05 8.38
N GLY A 42 -5.62 -14.89 7.07
CA GLY A 42 -6.94 -14.93 6.44
C GLY A 42 -7.67 -13.59 6.39
N ALA A 43 -6.97 -12.45 6.50
CA ALA A 43 -7.62 -11.15 6.32
C ALA A 43 -8.24 -10.98 4.93
N VAL A 44 -7.61 -11.60 3.92
CA VAL A 44 -8.07 -11.64 2.54
C VAL A 44 -7.95 -13.07 2.03
N GLU A 45 -9.05 -13.61 1.51
CA GLU A 45 -9.15 -14.99 1.06
C GLU A 45 -9.55 -15.05 -0.42
N GLY A 46 -9.33 -16.20 -1.07
CA GLY A 46 -9.69 -16.44 -2.46
C GLY A 46 -8.53 -16.38 -3.47
N PRO A 47 -8.74 -16.86 -4.71
CA PRO A 47 -7.70 -16.95 -5.71
C PRO A 47 -7.26 -15.56 -6.19
N LEU A 48 -6.06 -15.48 -6.78
CA LEU A 48 -5.58 -14.27 -7.46
C LEU A 48 -6.63 -13.81 -8.49
N GLY A 49 -7.09 -12.57 -8.38
CA GLY A 49 -8.15 -12.00 -9.23
C GLY A 49 -9.57 -12.06 -8.64
N ALA A 50 -9.80 -12.86 -7.60
CA ALA A 50 -11.09 -12.91 -6.86
C ALA A 50 -10.87 -12.85 -5.34
N ARG A 51 -9.88 -12.07 -4.92
CA ARG A 51 -9.58 -11.86 -3.50
C ARG A 51 -10.70 -11.07 -2.84
N VAL A 52 -11.23 -11.61 -1.76
CA VAL A 52 -12.30 -10.98 -0.97
C VAL A 52 -11.83 -10.83 0.46
N LEU A 53 -12.16 -9.69 1.07
CA LEU A 53 -11.93 -9.48 2.49
C LEU A 53 -12.76 -10.47 3.31
N ASN A 54 -12.18 -11.03 4.37
CA ASN A 54 -12.93 -11.81 5.33
C ASN A 54 -14.15 -11.01 5.84
N PRO A 55 -15.38 -11.52 5.68
CA PRO A 55 -16.60 -10.81 6.09
C PRO A 55 -16.61 -10.39 7.55
N ALA A 56 -15.93 -11.15 8.44
CA ALA A 56 -15.80 -10.82 9.85
C ALA A 56 -14.99 -9.54 10.11
N LEU A 57 -14.11 -9.13 9.17
CA LEU A 57 -13.33 -7.90 9.27
C LEU A 57 -14.06 -6.67 8.72
N ARG A 58 -15.17 -6.86 7.99
CA ARG A 58 -15.91 -5.75 7.38
C ARG A 58 -16.38 -4.70 8.41
N PRO A 59 -16.97 -5.06 9.57
CA PRO A 59 -17.38 -4.08 10.56
C PRO A 59 -16.20 -3.26 11.12
N VAL A 60 -15.02 -3.88 11.22
CA VAL A 60 -13.80 -3.23 11.71
C VAL A 60 -13.28 -2.21 10.69
N LEU A 61 -13.35 -2.54 9.38
CA LEU A 61 -13.00 -1.57 8.33
C LEU A 61 -14.00 -0.42 8.25
N GLU A 62 -15.30 -0.68 8.40
CA GLU A 62 -16.32 0.38 8.43
C GLU A 62 -16.08 1.31 9.63
N ALA A 63 -15.79 0.76 10.81
CA ALA A 63 -15.36 1.52 11.98
C ALA A 63 -14.14 2.41 11.67
N LEU A 64 -13.11 1.86 11.02
CA LEU A 64 -11.94 2.63 10.60
C LEU A 64 -12.34 3.79 9.67
N HIS A 65 -13.21 3.56 8.69
CA HIS A 65 -13.67 4.62 7.79
C HIS A 65 -14.40 5.75 8.53
N HIS A 66 -15.21 5.43 9.54
CA HIS A 66 -15.87 6.45 10.37
C HIS A 66 -14.86 7.32 11.12
N VAL A 67 -13.83 6.72 11.72
CA VAL A 67 -12.76 7.47 12.40
C VAL A 67 -12.01 8.37 11.41
N LEU A 68 -11.64 7.84 10.24
CA LEU A 68 -10.96 8.62 9.20
C LEU A 68 -11.83 9.76 8.63
N ALA A 69 -13.15 9.63 8.69
CA ALA A 69 -14.10 10.68 8.32
C ALA A 69 -14.33 11.72 9.45
N GLY A 70 -13.58 11.65 10.55
CA GLY A 70 -13.70 12.56 11.69
C GLY A 70 -14.81 12.19 12.69
N GLY A 71 -15.37 10.98 12.58
CA GLY A 71 -16.29 10.43 13.57
C GLY A 71 -15.58 9.74 14.74
N GLU A 72 -16.36 9.27 15.70
CA GLU A 72 -15.89 8.49 16.83
C GLU A 72 -16.48 7.08 16.79
N VAL A 73 -15.70 6.08 17.22
CA VAL A 73 -16.13 4.68 17.27
C VAL A 73 -15.72 4.04 18.60
N SER A 74 -16.61 3.22 19.17
CA SER A 74 -16.30 2.30 20.27
C SER A 74 -16.23 0.87 19.76
N VAL A 75 -15.21 0.12 20.19
CA VAL A 75 -15.01 -1.29 19.81
C VAL A 75 -15.03 -2.16 21.06
N HIS A 76 -15.81 -3.23 21.03
CA HIS A 76 -15.93 -4.20 22.13
C HIS A 76 -15.51 -5.59 21.67
N ILE A 77 -14.55 -6.19 22.37
CA ILE A 77 -14.09 -7.56 22.09
C ILE A 77 -15.07 -8.55 22.73
N LEU A 78 -15.86 -9.22 21.89
CA LEU A 78 -16.87 -10.19 22.34
C LEU A 78 -16.25 -11.51 22.80
N GLN A 79 -15.19 -11.94 22.11
CA GLN A 79 -14.45 -13.17 22.43
C GLN A 79 -12.97 -12.91 22.24
N ARG A 80 -12.15 -13.34 23.20
CA ARG A 80 -10.69 -13.23 23.10
C ARG A 80 -10.16 -14.18 22.02
N GLY A 81 -9.33 -13.64 21.14
CA GLY A 81 -8.51 -14.42 20.22
C GLY A 81 -7.26 -14.98 20.90
N ASN A 82 -6.35 -15.54 20.09
CA ASN A 82 -5.04 -15.98 20.57
C ASN A 82 -4.19 -14.76 20.96
N ALA A 83 -3.83 -14.66 22.24
CA ALA A 83 -3.08 -13.53 22.80
C ALA A 83 -1.71 -13.35 22.13
N ASP A 84 -0.97 -14.45 21.90
CA ASP A 84 0.37 -14.39 21.29
C ASP A 84 0.32 -13.80 19.88
N LEU A 85 -0.71 -14.15 19.10
CA LEU A 85 -0.90 -13.60 17.75
C LEU A 85 -1.33 -12.13 17.79
N VAL A 86 -2.13 -11.73 18.78
CA VAL A 86 -2.51 -10.33 18.96
C VAL A 86 -1.29 -9.48 19.32
N ASP A 87 -0.46 -9.96 20.25
CA ASP A 87 0.77 -9.28 20.67
C ASP A 87 1.78 -9.20 19.51
N GLU A 88 1.94 -10.29 18.74
CA GLU A 88 2.76 -10.31 17.53
C GLU A 88 2.33 -9.24 16.52
N LEU A 89 1.02 -9.14 16.24
CA LEU A 89 0.48 -8.20 15.26
C LEU A 89 0.58 -6.76 15.73
N ASN A 90 0.34 -6.48 17.02
CA ASN A 90 0.49 -5.16 17.61
C ASN A 90 1.94 -4.68 17.49
N LEU A 91 2.90 -5.53 17.86
CA LEU A 91 4.33 -5.21 17.74
C LEU A 91 4.75 -4.89 16.29
N ARG A 92 4.21 -5.63 15.31
CA ARG A 92 4.49 -5.36 13.90
C ARG A 92 3.87 -4.05 13.42
N ALA A 93 2.66 -3.74 13.87
CA ALA A 93 1.98 -2.48 13.54
C ALA A 93 2.71 -1.26 14.14
N GLU A 94 3.19 -1.39 15.39
CA GLU A 94 4.02 -0.37 16.05
C GLU A 94 5.30 -0.12 15.25
N ARG A 95 6.06 -1.17 14.92
CA ARG A 95 7.28 -1.06 14.09
C ARG A 95 7.01 -0.43 12.72
N ALA A 96 5.94 -0.83 12.05
CA ALA A 96 5.56 -0.26 10.76
C ALA A 96 5.24 1.24 10.87
N THR A 97 4.66 1.66 12.00
CA THR A 97 4.37 3.06 12.28
C THR A 97 5.65 3.85 12.58
N GLU A 98 6.53 3.31 13.43
CA GLU A 98 7.83 3.92 13.75
C GLU A 98 8.70 4.12 12.50
N GLU A 99 8.79 3.10 11.63
CA GLU A 99 9.51 3.21 10.36
C GLU A 99 8.91 4.28 9.44
N ALA A 100 7.57 4.38 9.38
CA ALA A 100 6.91 5.39 8.57
C ALA A 100 7.16 6.83 9.09
N SER A 101 7.17 7.03 10.41
CA SER A 101 7.40 8.35 11.03
C SER A 101 8.86 8.80 10.95
N THR A 102 9.83 7.89 11.12
CA THR A 102 11.27 8.21 11.04
C THR A 102 11.71 8.61 9.64
N LEU A 103 11.03 8.08 8.61
CA LEU A 103 11.27 8.48 7.21
C LEU A 103 10.70 9.85 6.87
N ASP A 104 9.59 10.24 7.49
CA ASP A 104 8.98 11.57 7.30
C ASP A 104 9.93 12.68 7.79
N THR A 105 10.61 12.44 8.91
CA THR A 105 11.62 13.38 9.43
C THR A 105 12.89 13.48 8.58
N ALA A 106 13.22 12.45 7.78
CA ALA A 106 14.40 12.46 6.91
C ALA A 106 14.16 13.22 5.59
N ASP A 107 12.92 13.19 5.08
CA ASP A 107 12.52 13.92 3.86
C ASP A 107 12.40 15.44 4.14
N ASP A 108 11.92 15.82 5.33
CA ASP A 108 11.86 17.23 5.76
C ASP A 108 13.25 17.89 5.87
N THR A 109 14.29 17.13 6.20
CA THR A 109 15.67 17.66 6.23
C THR A 109 16.30 17.90 4.85
N LEU A 110 15.72 17.38 3.76
CA LEU A 110 16.22 17.60 2.39
C LEU A 110 15.49 18.73 1.66
N SER A 111 14.35 19.20 2.17
CA SER A 111 13.61 20.35 1.63
C SER A 111 14.10 21.71 2.18
N ALA A 112 14.93 21.69 3.23
CA ALA A 112 15.54 22.87 3.82
C ALA A 112 16.95 23.13 3.23
N THR A 113 17.06 23.35 1.92
CA THR A 113 18.21 24.08 1.35
C THR A 113 17.70 25.29 0.57
N VAL A 114 18.02 26.47 1.12
CA VAL A 114 17.82 27.82 0.57
C VAL A 114 18.36 27.96 -0.84
#